data_AF-A0A951DB56-F1
#
_entry.id   AF-A0A951DB56-F1
#
_cell.length_a   1.000
_cell.length_b   1.000
_cell.length_c   1.000
_cell.angle_alpha   90.00
_cell.angle_beta   90.00
_cell.angle_gamma   90.00
#
_symmetry.space_group_name_H-M   'P 1'
#
loop_
_entity.id
_entity.type
_entity.pdbx_description
1 polymer ?
#
loop_
_entity_poly.entity_id
_entity_poly.type
_entity_poly.pdbx_seq_one_letter_code
_entity_poly.pdbx_strand_id
1 'polypeptide(L)'
;MNRFLRHRLVLQLLFTSVAAFSVATLSIVLISQAISNAERVVLAETRTSLGAAISELRQQYQFRVASDNSWQNVPVQARDVSLRGISETVLRSYPGVEGGYYDAPEFLGYAFPTHDTGAAKLDVPVAEKGLIVAVAERSRREKRVLDEVIRGK
;
A
#
# COMPACT_ATOMS: atom_id res chain seq x y z
N MET A 1 20.07 -66.01 11.20
CA MET A 1 19.13 -65.33 10.28
C MET A 1 18.75 -63.97 10.87
N ASN A 2 19.57 -62.91 10.75
CA ASN A 2 19.26 -61.59 11.37
C ASN A 2 20.07 -60.37 10.84
N ARG A 3 21.21 -60.54 10.16
CA ARG A 3 22.05 -59.42 9.70
C ARG A 3 21.54 -58.77 8.39
N PHE A 4 21.06 -59.59 7.45
CA PHE A 4 20.53 -59.14 6.15
C PHE A 4 19.19 -58.42 6.28
N LEU A 5 18.26 -58.92 7.13
CA LEU A 5 16.99 -58.23 7.40
C LEU A 5 17.23 -56.87 8.06
N ARG A 6 18.12 -56.80 9.06
CA ARG A 6 18.46 -55.54 9.73
C ARG A 6 19.11 -54.51 8.78
N HIS A 7 20.00 -54.93 7.89
CA HIS A 7 20.58 -54.03 6.88
C HIS A 7 19.54 -53.50 5.90
N ARG A 8 18.63 -54.36 5.43
CA ARG A 8 17.52 -53.94 4.55
C ARG A 8 16.59 -52.94 5.23
N LEU A 9 16.21 -53.20 6.49
CA LEU A 9 15.37 -52.29 7.27
C LEU A 9 16.05 -50.94 7.51
N VAL A 10 17.33 -50.93 7.90
CA VAL A 10 18.11 -49.70 8.10
C VAL A 10 18.20 -48.89 6.80
N LEU A 11 18.46 -49.54 5.66
CA LEU A 11 18.49 -48.87 4.36
C LEU A 11 17.13 -48.29 3.98
N GLN A 12 16.03 -49.02 4.19
CA GLN A 12 14.68 -48.50 3.94
C GLN A 12 14.35 -47.31 4.84
N LEU A 13 14.75 -47.36 6.12
CA LEU A 13 14.53 -46.27 7.07
C LEU A 13 15.35 -45.03 6.72
N LEU A 14 16.60 -45.21 6.29
CA LEU A 14 17.43 -44.12 5.76
C LEU A 14 16.82 -43.50 4.51
N PHE A 15 16.39 -44.33 3.56
CA PHE A 15 15.83 -43.84 2.29
C PHE A 15 14.53 -43.07 2.52
N THR A 16 13.64 -43.58 3.37
CA THR A 16 12.39 -42.91 3.74
C THR A 16 12.64 -41.62 4.53
N SER A 17 13.62 -41.60 5.44
CA SER A 17 14.00 -40.39 6.16
C SER A 17 14.53 -39.32 5.22
N VAL A 18 15.45 -39.66 4.31
CA VAL A 18 15.99 -38.73 3.32
C VAL A 18 14.90 -38.19 2.39
N ALA A 19 14.00 -39.07 1.93
CA ALA A 19 12.85 -38.64 1.12
C ALA A 19 11.95 -37.68 1.90
N ALA A 20 11.63 -37.97 3.16
CA ALA A 20 10.81 -37.10 4.01
C ALA A 20 11.46 -35.73 4.24
N PHE A 21 12.76 -35.69 4.55
CA PHE A 21 13.52 -34.45 4.68
C PHE A 21 13.56 -33.65 3.39
N SER A 22 13.73 -34.32 2.24
CA SER A 22 13.76 -33.67 0.94
C SER A 22 12.43 -33.03 0.61
N VAL A 23 11.31 -33.74 0.84
CA VAL A 23 9.96 -33.21 0.66
C VAL A 23 9.71 -32.04 1.58
N ALA A 24 10.01 -32.16 2.88
CA ALA A 24 9.80 -31.07 3.83
C ALA A 24 10.60 -29.81 3.47
N THR A 25 11.87 -30.00 3.08
CA THR A 25 12.74 -28.89 2.64
C THR A 25 12.18 -28.22 1.39
N LEU A 26 11.77 -29.02 0.40
CA LEU A 26 11.19 -28.50 -0.84
C LEU A 26 9.89 -27.75 -0.58
N SER A 27 9.02 -28.27 0.29
CA SER A 27 7.78 -27.60 0.69
C SER A 27 8.06 -26.24 1.33
N ILE A 28 9.02 -26.15 2.25
CA ILE A 28 9.40 -24.88 2.90
C ILE A 28 9.90 -23.87 1.86
N VAL A 29 10.74 -24.31 0.92
CA VAL A 29 11.27 -23.45 -0.16
C VAL A 29 10.14 -22.93 -1.03
N LEU A 30 9.24 -23.81 -1.50
CA LEU A 30 8.14 -23.44 -2.38
C LEU A 30 7.17 -22.47 -1.69
N ILE A 31 6.83 -22.70 -0.42
CA ILE A 31 5.97 -21.81 0.36
C ILE A 31 6.63 -20.43 0.50
N SER A 32 7.91 -20.39 0.85
CA SER A 32 8.65 -19.13 1.04
C SER A 32 8.73 -18.32 -0.26
N GLN A 33 8.93 -19.00 -1.39
CA GLN A 33 8.93 -18.38 -2.72
C GLN A 33 7.53 -17.87 -3.11
N ALA A 34 6.48 -18.66 -2.87
CA ALA A 34 5.11 -18.26 -3.18
C ALA A 34 4.71 -16.99 -2.41
N ILE A 35 5.02 -16.93 -1.10
CA ILE A 35 4.74 -15.75 -0.26
C ILE A 35 5.52 -14.53 -0.76
N SER A 36 6.83 -14.69 -1.01
CA SER A 36 7.67 -13.59 -1.47
C SER A 36 7.23 -13.04 -2.83
N ASN A 37 6.78 -13.92 -3.72
CA ASN A 37 6.27 -13.53 -5.03
C ASN A 37 4.93 -12.81 -4.92
N ALA A 38 4.01 -13.32 -4.09
CA ALA A 38 2.73 -12.67 -3.83
C ALA A 38 2.93 -11.26 -3.25
N GLU A 39 3.81 -11.10 -2.26
CA GLU A 39 4.12 -9.80 -1.66
C GLU A 39 4.64 -8.80 -2.72
N ARG A 40 5.57 -9.23 -3.58
CA ARG A 40 6.11 -8.38 -4.65
C ARG A 40 5.04 -7.95 -5.65
N VAL A 41 4.15 -8.86 -6.05
CA VAL A 41 3.07 -8.56 -6.99
C VAL A 41 2.11 -7.53 -6.39
N VAL A 42 1.65 -7.77 -5.16
CA VAL A 42 0.75 -6.84 -4.46
C VAL A 42 1.40 -5.47 -4.32
N LEU A 43 2.65 -5.40 -3.85
CA LEU A 43 3.35 -4.10 -3.70
C LEU A 43 3.53 -3.38 -5.03
N ALA A 44 3.83 -4.09 -6.12
CA ALA A 44 3.97 -3.49 -7.45
C ALA A 44 2.63 -2.95 -7.97
N GLU A 45 1.55 -3.70 -7.78
CA GLU A 45 0.19 -3.29 -8.13
C GLU A 45 -0.26 -2.08 -7.31
N THR A 46 -0.08 -2.12 -5.98
CA THR A 46 -0.40 -1.00 -5.09
C THR A 46 0.38 0.26 -5.48
N ARG A 47 1.68 0.15 -5.77
CA ARG A 47 2.49 1.30 -6.23
C ARG A 47 1.99 1.88 -7.55
N THR A 48 1.61 1.01 -8.48
CA THR A 48 1.06 1.43 -9.78
C THR A 48 -0.26 2.17 -9.58
N SER A 49 -1.16 1.62 -8.77
CA SER A 49 -2.45 2.23 -8.43
C SER A 49 -2.28 3.58 -7.72
N LEU A 50 -1.42 3.65 -6.69
CA LEU A 50 -1.11 4.90 -5.99
C LEU A 50 -0.47 5.95 -6.91
N GLY A 51 0.44 5.54 -7.79
CA GLY A 51 1.05 6.43 -8.77
C GLY A 51 0.03 7.04 -9.73
N ALA A 52 -0.92 6.24 -10.20
CA ALA A 52 -2.02 6.71 -11.04
C ALA A 52 -2.94 7.69 -10.27
N ALA A 53 -3.36 7.33 -9.05
CA ALA A 53 -4.19 8.19 -8.19
C ALA A 53 -3.51 9.54 -7.90
N ILE A 54 -2.22 9.54 -7.53
CA ILE A 54 -1.45 10.78 -7.29
C ILE A 54 -1.37 11.62 -8.56
N SER A 55 -1.14 10.99 -9.72
CA SER A 55 -1.05 11.73 -10.98
C SER A 55 -2.38 12.38 -11.35
N GLU A 56 -3.50 11.68 -11.16
CA GLU A 56 -4.84 12.19 -11.44
C GLU A 56 -5.25 13.29 -10.45
N LEU A 57 -5.04 13.10 -9.15
CA LEU A 57 -5.26 14.14 -8.13
C LEU A 57 -4.48 15.42 -8.43
N ARG A 58 -3.22 15.27 -8.86
CA ARG A 58 -2.37 16.41 -9.27
C ARG A 58 -2.92 17.10 -10.52
N GLN A 59 -3.36 16.34 -11.51
CA GLN A 59 -3.94 16.91 -12.74
C GLN A 59 -5.23 17.69 -12.43
N GLN A 60 -6.14 17.13 -11.64
CA GLN A 60 -7.38 17.80 -11.26
C GLN A 60 -7.11 19.04 -10.39
N TYR A 61 -6.14 18.98 -9.50
CA TYR A 61 -5.68 20.15 -8.75
C TYR A 61 -5.17 21.26 -9.68
N GLN A 62 -4.30 20.92 -10.64
CA GLN A 62 -3.78 21.90 -11.61
C GLN A 62 -4.90 22.55 -12.42
N PHE A 63 -5.89 21.77 -12.86
CA PHE A 63 -7.07 22.30 -13.55
C PHE A 63 -7.87 23.25 -12.64
N ARG A 64 -8.12 22.85 -11.40
CA ARG A 64 -8.86 23.67 -10.41
C ARG A 64 -8.17 24.99 -10.10
N VAL A 65 -6.84 24.99 -10.00
CA VAL A 65 -6.04 26.21 -9.76
C VAL A 65 -6.04 27.09 -11.01
N ALA A 66 -5.89 26.51 -12.19
CA ALA A 66 -5.84 27.26 -13.45
C ALA A 66 -7.18 27.89 -13.83
N SER A 67 -8.31 27.31 -13.38
CA SER A 67 -9.65 27.84 -13.67
C SER A 67 -10.06 29.03 -12.81
N ASP A 68 -9.29 29.36 -11.76
CA ASP A 68 -9.63 30.38 -10.78
C ASP A 68 -8.37 31.11 -10.30
N ASN A 69 -8.12 32.29 -10.88
CA ASN A 69 -6.99 33.14 -10.54
C ASN A 69 -6.99 33.60 -9.07
N SER A 70 -8.13 33.50 -8.38
CA SER A 70 -8.25 33.87 -6.97
C SER A 70 -8.02 32.70 -6.01
N TRP A 71 -7.71 31.49 -6.52
CA TRP A 71 -7.55 30.27 -5.72
C TRP A 71 -6.65 30.44 -4.49
N GLN A 72 -5.55 31.19 -4.62
CA GLN A 72 -4.61 31.44 -3.52
C GLN A 72 -5.20 32.27 -2.38
N ASN A 73 -6.23 33.08 -2.67
CA ASN A 73 -6.92 33.92 -1.71
C ASN A 73 -8.18 33.26 -1.13
N VAL A 74 -8.54 32.06 -1.60
CA VAL A 74 -9.69 31.32 -1.11
C VAL A 74 -9.43 30.85 0.33
N PRO A 75 -10.37 31.08 1.27
CA PRO A 75 -10.24 30.60 2.64
C PRO A 75 -9.95 29.10 2.70
N VAL A 76 -9.15 28.68 3.68
CA VAL A 76 -8.71 27.27 3.85
C VAL A 76 -9.90 26.31 3.84
N GLN A 77 -11.00 26.66 4.51
CA GLN A 77 -12.20 25.83 4.60
C GLN A 77 -12.87 25.64 3.23
N ALA A 78 -12.88 26.69 2.39
CA ALA A 78 -13.42 26.59 1.04
C ALA A 78 -12.49 25.80 0.11
N ARG A 79 -11.17 25.93 0.30
CA ARG A 79 -10.18 25.06 -0.39
C ARG A 79 -10.37 23.60 0.01
N ASP A 80 -10.54 23.31 1.30
CA ASP A 80 -10.79 21.97 1.81
C ASP A 80 -12.04 21.33 1.17
N VAL A 81 -13.18 22.02 1.15
CA VAL A 81 -14.41 21.52 0.50
C VAL A 81 -14.19 21.25 -0.99
N SER A 82 -13.57 22.19 -1.70
CA SER A 82 -13.31 22.03 -3.13
C SER A 82 -12.37 20.85 -3.42
N LEU A 83 -11.30 20.71 -2.63
CA LEU A 83 -10.34 19.62 -2.78
C LEU A 83 -10.92 18.28 -2.35
N ARG A 84 -11.83 18.26 -1.36
CA ARG A 84 -12.55 17.05 -0.94
C ARG A 84 -13.38 16.50 -2.08
N GLY A 85 -14.12 17.34 -2.80
CA GLY A 85 -14.89 16.91 -3.96
C GLY A 85 -14.02 16.29 -5.07
N ILE A 86 -12.81 16.85 -5.29
CA ILE A 86 -11.83 16.27 -6.21
C ILE A 86 -11.37 14.90 -5.71
N SER A 87 -10.92 14.80 -4.46
CA SER A 87 -10.45 13.54 -3.87
C SER A 87 -11.53 12.47 -3.86
N GLU A 88 -12.76 12.79 -3.47
CA GLU A 88 -13.89 11.85 -3.49
C GLU A 88 -14.19 11.33 -4.89
N THR A 89 -14.08 12.19 -5.91
CA THR A 89 -14.34 11.81 -7.30
C THR A 89 -13.24 10.93 -7.85
N VAL A 90 -11.98 11.36 -7.68
CA VAL A 90 -10.81 10.64 -8.20
C VAL A 90 -10.65 9.31 -7.47
N LEU A 91 -10.61 9.30 -6.14
CA LEU A 91 -10.32 8.11 -5.34
C LEU A 91 -11.44 7.04 -5.40
N ARG A 92 -12.64 7.40 -5.89
CA ARG A 92 -13.71 6.41 -6.15
C ARG A 92 -13.30 5.38 -7.20
N SER A 93 -12.41 5.74 -8.12
CA SER A 93 -11.87 4.84 -9.15
C SER A 93 -10.72 3.96 -8.64
N TYR A 94 -10.25 4.17 -7.40
CA TYR A 94 -9.11 3.48 -6.80
C TYR A 94 -9.52 2.78 -5.50
N PRO A 95 -10.04 1.54 -5.57
CA PRO A 95 -10.45 0.77 -4.40
C PRO A 95 -9.34 0.65 -3.34
N GLY A 96 -9.70 0.89 -2.08
CA GLY A 96 -8.76 0.79 -0.95
C GLY A 96 -7.78 1.96 -0.82
N VAL A 97 -7.90 3.01 -1.65
CA VAL A 97 -7.07 4.21 -1.55
C VAL A 97 -7.80 5.31 -0.78
N GLU A 98 -7.14 5.83 0.25
CA GLU A 98 -7.52 7.04 0.98
C GLU A 98 -6.46 8.12 0.83
N GLY A 99 -6.87 9.39 0.90
CA GLY A 99 -5.92 10.48 0.86
C GLY A 99 -6.53 11.82 0.49
N GLY A 100 -5.64 12.79 0.25
CA GLY A 100 -5.97 14.16 -0.10
C GLY A 100 -4.70 14.96 -0.33
N TYR A 101 -4.75 16.26 -0.04
CA TYR A 101 -3.67 17.20 -0.24
C TYR A 101 -3.04 17.61 1.09
N TYR A 102 -1.75 17.93 1.07
CA TYR A 102 -1.03 18.45 2.23
C TYR A 102 -0.47 19.83 1.89
N ASP A 103 -1.06 20.86 2.50
CA ASP A 103 -0.64 22.25 2.40
C ASP A 103 -0.21 22.70 3.80
N ALA A 104 1.06 22.44 4.13
CA ALA A 104 1.54 22.43 5.51
C ALA A 104 1.12 23.68 6.31
N PRO A 105 0.57 23.52 7.53
CA PRO A 105 0.41 22.26 8.27
C PRO A 105 -0.91 21.51 8.00
N GLU A 106 -1.71 21.97 7.05
CA GLU A 106 -3.09 21.52 6.84
C GLU A 106 -3.18 20.29 5.94
N PHE A 107 -4.05 19.36 6.32
CA PHE A 107 -4.57 18.35 5.40
C PHE A 107 -5.85 18.88 4.79
N LEU A 108 -5.93 18.90 3.47
CA LEU A 108 -7.06 19.42 2.73
C LEU A 108 -7.65 18.35 1.84
N GLY A 109 -8.97 18.29 1.79
CA GLY A 109 -9.68 17.42 0.87
C GLY A 109 -9.40 15.94 1.10
N TYR A 110 -9.21 15.51 2.35
CA TYR A 110 -9.07 14.09 2.64
C TYR A 110 -10.39 13.36 2.36
N ALA A 111 -10.29 12.19 1.70
CA ALA A 111 -11.41 11.32 1.41
C ALA A 111 -10.98 9.84 1.38
N PHE A 112 -11.89 8.96 1.81
CA PHE A 112 -11.83 7.52 1.56
C PHE A 112 -13.17 7.00 1.02
N PRO A 113 -13.45 7.17 -0.28
CA PRO A 113 -14.77 6.89 -0.84
C PRO A 113 -15.11 5.40 -0.96
N THR A 114 -14.11 4.51 -0.85
CA THR A 114 -14.27 3.06 -0.98
C THR A 114 -14.21 2.33 0.37
N HIS A 115 -14.37 3.05 1.48
CA HIS A 115 -14.39 2.47 2.83
C HIS A 115 -15.63 1.59 3.07
N ASP A 116 -15.42 0.41 3.66
CA ASP A 116 -16.42 -0.66 3.79
C ASP A 116 -17.67 -0.31 4.61
N THR A 117 -17.64 0.74 5.43
CA THR A 117 -18.75 1.11 6.33
C THR A 117 -19.83 2.00 5.69
N GLY A 118 -19.75 2.27 4.38
CA GLY A 118 -20.76 3.02 3.62
C GLY A 118 -20.80 4.54 3.87
N ALA A 119 -20.27 5.02 5.00
CA ALA A 119 -20.02 6.45 5.24
C ALA A 119 -18.59 6.81 4.78
N ALA A 120 -18.47 7.86 3.97
CA ALA A 120 -17.17 8.39 3.56
C ALA A 120 -16.39 8.85 4.79
N LYS A 121 -15.19 8.31 4.98
CA LYS A 121 -14.27 8.78 6.02
C LYS A 121 -13.56 10.02 5.51
N LEU A 122 -13.69 11.12 6.27
CA LEU A 122 -13.25 12.46 5.86
C LEU A 122 -12.07 13.00 6.69
N ASP A 123 -11.67 12.27 7.73
CA ASP A 123 -10.58 12.65 8.61
C ASP A 123 -9.38 11.73 8.45
N VAL A 124 -8.19 12.33 8.46
CA VAL A 124 -6.90 11.61 8.44
C VAL A 124 -6.78 10.75 9.71
N PRO A 125 -6.37 9.48 9.62
CA PRO A 125 -6.24 8.60 10.79
C PRO A 125 -5.20 9.15 11.77
N VAL A 126 -5.61 9.31 13.04
CA VAL A 126 -4.74 9.88 14.07
C VAL A 126 -3.46 9.07 14.28
N ALA A 127 -3.56 7.73 14.18
CA ALA A 127 -2.43 6.83 14.38
C ALA A 127 -1.34 6.97 13.29
N GLU A 128 -1.75 7.26 12.05
CA GLU A 128 -0.85 7.29 10.88
C GLU A 128 -0.44 8.71 10.50
N LYS A 129 -1.16 9.74 11.01
CA LYS A 129 -0.94 11.15 10.69
C LYS A 129 0.53 11.57 10.77
N GLY A 130 1.24 11.17 11.83
CA GLY A 130 2.65 11.52 12.02
C GLY A 130 3.55 11.00 10.91
N LEU A 131 3.30 9.77 10.44
CA LEU A 131 4.04 9.18 9.33
C LEU A 131 3.72 9.87 8.01
N ILE A 132 2.43 10.10 7.73
CA ILE A 132 1.98 10.77 6.50
C ILE A 132 2.64 12.15 6.40
N VAL A 133 2.65 12.93 7.49
CA VAL A 133 3.36 14.22 7.55
C VAL A 133 4.85 14.05 7.27
N ALA A 134 5.52 13.07 7.89
CA ALA A 134 6.95 12.85 7.69
C ALA A 134 7.29 12.54 6.22
N VAL A 135 6.49 11.69 5.56
CA VAL A 135 6.66 11.35 4.15
C VAL A 135 6.37 12.54 3.24
N ALA A 136 5.28 13.27 3.49
CA ALA A 136 4.91 14.46 2.70
C ALA A 136 5.96 15.57 2.80
N GLU A 137 6.47 15.82 4.01
CA GLU A 137 7.54 16.78 4.25
C GLU A 137 8.85 16.36 3.56
N ARG A 138 9.21 15.07 3.61
CA ARG A 138 10.38 14.54 2.90
C ARG A 138 10.21 14.65 1.38
N SER A 139 9.03 14.34 0.86
CA SER A 139 8.69 14.44 -0.57
C SER A 139 8.80 15.89 -1.06
N ARG A 140 8.31 16.86 -0.28
CA ARG A 140 8.45 18.29 -0.57
C ARG A 140 9.90 18.75 -0.62
N ARG A 141 10.72 18.35 0.36
CA ARG A 141 12.15 18.70 0.42
C ARG A 141 12.93 18.13 -0.76
N GLU A 142 12.67 16.89 -1.12
CA GLU A 142 13.40 16.18 -2.17
C GLU A 142 12.82 16.40 -3.58
N LYS A 143 11.67 17.10 -3.68
CA LYS A 143 10.96 17.40 -4.92
C LYS A 143 10.67 16.17 -5.79
N ARG A 144 10.39 15.04 -5.15
CA ARG A 144 10.05 13.77 -5.81
C ARG A 144 8.94 13.05 -5.05
N VAL A 145 8.16 12.23 -5.76
CA VAL A 145 7.16 11.35 -5.14
C VAL A 145 7.88 10.31 -4.29
N LEU A 146 7.44 10.16 -3.04
CA LEU A 146 7.96 9.17 -2.10
C LEU A 146 6.84 8.26 -1.64
N ASP A 147 7.14 6.98 -1.53
CA ASP A 147 6.31 5.98 -0.89
C ASP A 147 7.03 5.42 0.34
N GLU A 148 6.25 4.96 1.32
CA GLU A 148 6.75 4.23 2.47
C GLU A 148 5.82 3.05 2.74
N VAL A 149 6.40 1.85 2.92
CA VAL A 149 5.65 0.62 3.13
C VAL A 149 5.81 0.21 4.59
N ILE A 150 4.70 0.15 5.32
CA ILE A 150 4.64 -0.38 6.68
C ILE A 150 4.09 -1.79 6.61
N ARG A 151 4.78 -2.75 7.24
CA ARG A 151 4.21 -4.07 7.47
C ARG A 151 3.28 -4.00 8.68
N GLY A 152 2.02 -4.42 8.50
CA GLY A 152 1.12 -4.66 9.62
C GLY A 152 1.78 -5.64 10.61
N LYS A 153 1.71 -5.34 11.90
CA LYS A 153 2.18 -6.23 12.96
C LYS A 153 1.23 -7.39 13.18
#